data_AF-A0A4Q7F2J0-F1
#
_entry.id   AF-A0A4Q7F2J0-F1
#
_cell.length_a   1.000
_cell.length_b   1.000
_cell.length_c   1.000
_cell.angle_alpha   90.00
_cell.angle_beta   90.00
_cell.angle_gamma   90.00
#
_symmetry.space_group_name_H-M   'P 1'
#
loop_
_entity.id
_entity.type
_entity.pdbx_description
1 polymer ?
#
loop_
_entity_poly.entity_id
_entity_poly.type
_entity_poly.pdbx_seq_one_letter_code
_entity_poly.pdbx_strand_id
1 'polypeptide(L)'
;MRAAAPAKCEMPKFRIVVDVGHTPDSYGALSARNDPEFGFNFRLASLIAAKLKSEGFAATRLLVTDGKARASLFKRVGVANDGRADLFLSVHHDSVPDKLLESWEFDGANSYFSDRFSGHSLFVSHQNPHFATSLLLARMIGRQLKEQGLHYARQYTLPVMGRYRHQLLDKDFGVYRYDGLVVLSRTRSAAVLLEAGSIINRDEEMEMNSSERQEIIAGAVAAAVGEFCERR
;
A
#
# COMPACT_ATOMS: atom_id res chain seq x y z
N MET A 1 -26.36 -18.32 -16.32
CA MET A 1 -25.10 -18.11 -17.07
C MET A 1 -23.96 -18.70 -16.24
N ARG A 2 -23.21 -19.67 -16.77
CA ARG A 2 -21.99 -20.16 -16.11
C ARG A 2 -20.96 -19.03 -16.12
N ALA A 3 -20.42 -18.65 -14.96
CA ALA A 3 -19.26 -17.77 -14.91
C ALA A 3 -18.14 -18.41 -15.73
N ALA A 4 -17.58 -17.67 -16.69
CA ALA A 4 -16.39 -18.12 -17.40
C ALA A 4 -15.31 -18.45 -16.35
N ALA A 5 -14.58 -19.55 -16.55
CA ALA A 5 -13.39 -19.83 -15.75
C ALA A 5 -12.48 -18.59 -15.81
N PRO A 6 -11.85 -18.17 -14.69
CA PRO A 6 -10.93 -17.05 -14.72
C PRO A 6 -9.89 -17.30 -15.81
N ALA A 7 -9.68 -16.32 -16.67
CA ALA A 7 -8.65 -16.41 -17.70
C ALA A 7 -7.30 -16.58 -17.00
N LYS A 8 -6.53 -17.56 -17.47
CA LYS A 8 -5.17 -17.83 -17.00
C LYS A 8 -4.36 -16.54 -17.02
N CYS A 9 -3.57 -16.29 -15.98
CA CYS A 9 -2.74 -15.10 -15.96
C CYS A 9 -1.64 -15.18 -17.03
N GLU A 10 -1.62 -14.23 -17.97
CA GLU A 10 -0.55 -14.05 -18.94
C GLU A 10 0.26 -12.81 -18.53
N MET A 11 1.43 -13.00 -17.90
CA MET A 11 2.20 -11.91 -17.28
C MET A 11 2.33 -10.65 -18.16
N PRO A 12 2.71 -10.75 -19.46
CA PRO A 12 2.88 -9.55 -20.29
C PRO A 12 1.59 -8.76 -20.53
N LYS A 13 0.42 -9.42 -20.42
CA LYS A 13 -0.90 -8.82 -20.62
C LYS A 13 -1.64 -8.55 -19.31
N PHE A 14 -1.12 -9.00 -18.18
CA PHE A 14 -1.73 -8.83 -16.88
C PHE A 14 -1.60 -7.37 -16.42
N ARG A 15 -2.72 -6.65 -16.37
CA ARG A 15 -2.76 -5.19 -16.17
C ARG A 15 -2.74 -4.88 -14.69
N ILE A 16 -1.55 -4.55 -14.20
CA ILE A 16 -1.35 -4.09 -12.83
C ILE A 16 -1.39 -2.56 -12.82
N VAL A 17 -2.19 -1.98 -11.93
CA VAL A 17 -2.12 -0.55 -11.61
C VAL A 17 -1.45 -0.41 -10.25
N VAL A 18 -0.29 0.25 -10.23
CA VAL A 18 0.41 0.66 -9.01
C VAL A 18 0.09 2.13 -8.76
N ASP A 19 -0.75 2.39 -7.78
CA ASP A 19 -1.26 3.70 -7.42
C ASP A 19 -0.36 4.37 -6.38
N VAL A 20 0.10 5.58 -6.70
CA VAL A 20 0.85 6.44 -5.78
C VAL A 20 -0.14 7.11 -4.84
N GLY A 21 -0.19 6.70 -3.58
CA GLY A 21 -1.02 7.34 -2.56
C GLY A 21 -0.77 8.84 -2.49
N HIS A 22 -1.84 9.62 -2.26
CA HIS A 22 -1.81 11.09 -2.18
C HIS A 22 -1.42 11.80 -3.48
N THR A 23 -1.45 13.13 -3.46
CA THR A 23 -1.12 13.99 -4.60
C THR A 23 -0.20 15.11 -4.13
N PRO A 24 0.53 15.81 -5.02
CA PRO A 24 1.28 17.00 -4.62
C PRO A 24 0.42 18.07 -3.92
N ASP A 25 -0.87 18.19 -4.30
CA ASP A 25 -1.83 19.15 -3.73
C ASP A 25 -2.45 18.70 -2.40
N SER A 26 -2.26 17.44 -2.03
CA SER A 26 -2.85 16.76 -0.86
C SER A 26 -1.91 15.65 -0.45
N TYR A 27 -0.77 16.03 0.13
CA TYR A 27 0.46 15.23 0.20
C TYR A 27 0.50 14.14 1.27
N GLY A 28 -0.58 13.96 2.03
CA GLY A 28 -0.66 12.96 3.10
C GLY A 28 -0.08 13.46 4.41
N ALA A 29 0.45 12.55 5.22
CA ALA A 29 1.14 12.89 6.46
C ALA A 29 2.47 13.62 6.18
N LEU A 30 2.98 14.31 7.20
CA LEU A 30 4.38 14.69 7.26
C LEU A 30 5.13 13.59 8.02
N SER A 31 6.33 13.25 7.54
CA SER A 31 7.25 12.38 8.25
C SER A 31 7.83 13.06 9.48
N ALA A 32 8.63 12.33 10.26
CA ALA A 32 9.26 12.91 11.44
C ALA A 32 10.20 14.08 11.07
N ARG A 33 10.80 14.09 9.88
CA ARG A 33 11.67 15.17 9.38
C ARG A 33 10.96 16.14 8.42
N ASN A 34 9.63 16.23 8.50
CA ASN A 34 8.78 17.13 7.71
C ASN A 34 8.75 16.85 6.19
N ASP A 35 9.16 15.66 5.76
CA ASP A 35 9.02 15.25 4.36
C ASP A 35 7.56 14.78 4.09
N PRO A 36 6.93 15.21 2.98
CA PRO A 36 5.58 14.78 2.67
C PRO A 36 5.50 13.29 2.28
N GLU A 37 4.48 12.59 2.78
CA GLU A 37 4.21 11.16 2.49
C GLU A 37 4.16 10.87 0.99
N PHE A 38 3.57 11.76 0.19
CA PHE A 38 3.53 11.65 -1.26
C PHE A 38 4.91 11.36 -1.88
N GLY A 39 5.97 11.96 -1.36
CA GLY A 39 7.33 11.73 -1.85
C GLY A 39 7.79 10.28 -1.62
N PHE A 40 7.53 9.72 -0.45
CA PHE A 40 7.83 8.32 -0.13
C PHE A 40 6.99 7.38 -0.99
N ASN A 41 5.69 7.65 -1.11
CA ASN A 41 4.76 6.87 -1.93
C ASN A 41 5.20 6.82 -3.39
N PHE A 42 5.57 7.98 -3.94
CA PHE A 42 6.00 8.10 -5.34
C PHE A 42 7.27 7.29 -5.60
N ARG A 43 8.29 7.39 -4.73
CA ARG A 43 9.55 6.65 -4.88
C ARG A 43 9.31 5.13 -4.87
N LEU A 44 8.63 4.63 -3.84
CA LEU A 44 8.42 3.20 -3.68
C LEU A 44 7.51 2.61 -4.78
N ALA A 45 6.39 3.28 -5.08
CA ALA A 45 5.49 2.83 -6.14
C ALA A 45 6.16 2.82 -7.53
N SER A 46 6.99 3.81 -7.83
CA SER A 46 7.76 3.86 -9.08
C SER A 46 8.70 2.66 -9.18
N LEU A 47 9.39 2.33 -8.08
CA LEU A 47 10.29 1.18 -8.03
C LEU A 47 9.53 -0.14 -8.18
N ILE A 48 8.41 -0.32 -7.47
CA ILE A 48 7.53 -1.50 -7.62
C ILE A 48 7.09 -1.66 -9.07
N ALA A 49 6.62 -0.57 -9.71
CA ALA A 49 6.17 -0.61 -11.09
C ALA A 49 7.31 -0.97 -12.07
N ALA A 50 8.51 -0.44 -11.86
CA ALA A 50 9.69 -0.78 -12.66
C ALA A 50 10.10 -2.25 -12.47
N LYS A 51 10.11 -2.74 -11.23
CA LYS A 51 10.43 -4.12 -10.88
C LYS A 51 9.46 -5.11 -11.53
N LEU A 52 8.16 -4.89 -11.39
CA LEU A 52 7.11 -5.70 -12.02
C LEU A 52 7.28 -5.78 -13.55
N LYS A 53 7.57 -4.64 -14.20
CA LYS A 53 7.85 -4.62 -15.64
C LYS A 53 9.08 -5.45 -15.99
N SER A 54 10.15 -5.33 -15.22
CA SER A 54 11.39 -6.10 -15.43
C SER A 54 11.20 -7.61 -15.28
N GLU A 55 10.23 -8.02 -14.45
CA GLU A 55 9.88 -9.43 -14.24
C GLU A 55 8.84 -9.96 -15.26
N GLY A 56 8.49 -9.16 -16.27
CA GLY A 56 7.64 -9.60 -17.38
C GLY A 56 6.19 -9.13 -17.32
N PHE A 57 5.78 -8.38 -16.28
CA PHE A 57 4.47 -7.73 -16.23
C PHE A 57 4.45 -6.43 -17.05
N ALA A 58 4.65 -6.55 -18.36
CA ALA A 58 4.82 -5.43 -19.29
C ALA A 58 3.63 -4.45 -19.28
N ALA A 59 2.42 -4.93 -19.01
CA ALA A 59 1.20 -4.11 -18.91
C ALA A 59 1.04 -3.34 -17.59
N THR A 60 2.03 -3.36 -16.69
CA THR A 60 2.02 -2.60 -15.43
C THR A 60 2.03 -1.09 -15.70
N ARG A 61 1.19 -0.34 -14.98
CA ARG A 61 1.08 1.11 -15.05
C ARG A 61 1.27 1.73 -13.68
N LEU A 62 2.17 2.70 -13.58
CA LEU A 62 2.24 3.61 -12.44
C LEU A 62 1.14 4.66 -12.60
N LEU A 63 0.33 4.85 -11.56
CA LEU A 63 -0.74 5.84 -11.51
C LEU A 63 -0.39 6.95 -10.52
N VAL A 64 -0.11 8.12 -11.07
CA VAL A 64 0.03 9.37 -10.32
C VAL A 64 -1.21 10.20 -10.60
N THR A 65 -1.89 10.66 -9.55
CA THR A 65 -3.14 11.42 -9.67
C THR A 65 -2.94 12.85 -9.19
N ASP A 66 -3.70 13.78 -9.77
CA ASP A 66 -3.73 15.20 -9.41
C ASP A 66 -4.96 15.56 -8.57
N GLY A 67 -4.96 16.78 -8.04
CA GLY A 67 -6.10 17.35 -7.33
C GLY A 67 -6.25 16.89 -5.88
N LYS A 68 -7.26 17.43 -5.21
CA LYS A 68 -7.39 17.36 -3.74
C LYS A 68 -8.34 16.28 -3.25
N ALA A 69 -7.98 15.70 -2.10
CA ALA A 69 -8.85 14.92 -1.23
C ALA A 69 -9.76 13.92 -1.97
N ARG A 70 -11.08 14.04 -1.83
CA ARG A 70 -12.05 13.05 -2.29
C ARG A 70 -12.15 12.93 -3.81
N ALA A 71 -11.92 14.02 -4.55
CA ALA A 71 -12.01 14.00 -6.02
C ALA A 71 -10.91 13.14 -6.63
N SER A 72 -9.68 13.21 -6.10
CA SER A 72 -8.57 12.39 -6.58
C SER A 72 -8.82 10.89 -6.33
N LEU A 73 -9.46 10.51 -5.21
CA LEU A 73 -9.82 9.12 -4.94
C LEU A 73 -10.73 8.53 -6.02
N PHE A 74 -11.74 9.28 -6.49
CA PHE A 74 -12.62 8.81 -7.56
C PHE A 74 -11.94 8.78 -8.92
N LYS A 75 -11.02 9.72 -9.21
CA LYS A 75 -10.18 9.67 -10.41
C LYS A 75 -9.34 8.40 -10.45
N ARG A 76 -8.69 8.03 -9.34
CA ARG A 76 -7.89 6.79 -9.22
C ARG A 76 -8.70 5.55 -9.58
N VAL A 77 -9.87 5.43 -8.95
CA VAL A 77 -10.81 4.33 -9.18
C VAL A 77 -11.29 4.31 -10.63
N GLY A 78 -11.59 5.48 -11.21
CA GLY A 78 -11.97 5.60 -12.62
C GLY A 78 -10.89 5.06 -13.55
N VAL A 79 -9.64 5.52 -13.40
CA VAL A 79 -8.51 5.07 -14.22
C VAL A 79 -8.30 3.55 -14.11
N ALA A 80 -8.35 2.99 -12.91
CA ALA A 80 -8.19 1.55 -12.70
C ALA A 80 -9.33 0.73 -13.36
N ASN A 81 -10.58 1.18 -13.19
CA ASN A 81 -11.75 0.50 -13.71
C ASN A 81 -11.86 0.60 -15.24
N ASP A 82 -11.65 1.80 -15.80
CA ASP A 82 -11.73 2.06 -17.25
C ASP A 82 -10.58 1.37 -17.98
N GLY A 83 -9.40 1.34 -17.36
CA GLY A 83 -8.26 0.56 -17.81
C GLY A 83 -8.43 -0.96 -17.67
N ARG A 84 -9.54 -1.40 -17.05
CA ARG A 84 -9.86 -2.79 -16.74
C ARG A 84 -8.69 -3.50 -16.04
N ALA A 85 -8.11 -2.87 -15.02
CA ALA A 85 -6.99 -3.45 -14.28
C ALA A 85 -7.35 -4.86 -13.78
N ASP A 86 -6.41 -5.79 -13.83
CA ASP A 86 -6.57 -7.14 -13.28
C ASP A 86 -6.20 -7.16 -11.78
N LEU A 87 -5.36 -6.20 -11.37
CA LEU A 87 -4.88 -5.97 -10.00
C LEU A 87 -4.64 -4.48 -9.79
N PHE A 88 -5.04 -3.97 -8.62
CA PHE A 88 -4.78 -2.61 -8.15
C PHE A 88 -4.02 -2.65 -6.82
N LEU A 89 -2.86 -2.01 -6.77
CA LEU A 89 -2.03 -1.88 -5.57
C LEU A 89 -1.86 -0.40 -5.26
N SER A 90 -2.42 0.07 -4.14
CA SER A 90 -2.19 1.43 -3.66
C SER A 90 -1.05 1.42 -2.65
N VAL A 91 -0.05 2.28 -2.86
CA VAL A 91 1.16 2.34 -2.04
C VAL A 91 1.15 3.62 -1.21
N HIS A 92 1.29 3.45 0.10
CA HIS A 92 1.25 4.49 1.11
C HIS A 92 2.37 4.30 2.15
N HIS A 93 2.57 5.31 2.99
CA HIS A 93 3.37 5.21 4.20
C HIS A 93 2.58 5.78 5.37
N ASP A 94 2.71 5.11 6.51
CA ASP A 94 1.80 5.29 7.63
C ASP A 94 2.24 6.42 8.56
N SER A 95 1.29 6.88 9.36
CA SER A 95 1.52 7.73 10.52
C SER A 95 0.64 7.26 11.68
N VAL A 96 0.55 8.04 12.74
CA VAL A 96 -0.26 7.72 13.92
C VAL A 96 -1.30 8.82 14.16
N PRO A 97 -2.40 8.53 14.87
CA PRO A 97 -3.34 9.57 15.28
C PRO A 97 -2.64 10.67 16.10
N ASP A 98 -3.04 11.94 15.91
CA ASP A 98 -2.39 13.13 16.49
C ASP A 98 -2.09 13.02 17.99
N LYS A 99 -2.98 12.37 18.76
CA LYS A 99 -2.83 12.16 20.21
C LYS A 99 -1.64 11.26 20.61
N LEU A 100 -1.01 10.60 19.64
CA LEU A 100 0.15 9.72 19.82
C LEU A 100 1.44 10.37 19.33
N LEU A 101 1.34 11.59 18.79
CA LEU A 101 2.50 12.37 18.39
C LEU A 101 3.16 13.02 19.59
N GLU A 102 4.48 13.06 19.54
CA GLU A 102 5.34 13.81 20.43
C GLU A 102 6.01 14.92 19.63
N SER A 103 6.21 16.09 20.24
CA SER A 103 6.89 17.21 19.59
C SER A 103 8.41 17.03 19.66
N TRP A 104 9.10 17.41 18.61
CA TRP A 104 10.55 17.56 18.62
C TRP A 104 11.00 18.69 17.68
N GLU A 105 12.26 19.07 17.78
CA GLU A 105 12.89 19.99 16.84
C GLU A 105 13.82 19.19 15.92
N PHE A 106 13.70 19.42 14.62
CA PHE A 106 14.58 18.88 13.60
C PHE A 106 15.04 20.01 12.68
N ASP A 107 16.36 20.17 12.56
CA ASP A 107 17.01 21.21 11.75
C ASP A 107 16.47 22.64 12.01
N GLY A 108 16.26 22.97 13.30
CA GLY A 108 15.74 24.27 13.72
C GLY A 108 14.26 24.50 13.43
N ALA A 109 13.53 23.49 12.94
CA ALA A 109 12.10 23.53 12.71
C ALA A 109 11.35 22.62 13.70
N ASN A 110 10.18 23.09 14.17
CA ASN A 110 9.28 22.25 14.94
C ASN A 110 8.75 21.12 14.06
N SER A 111 8.72 19.91 14.62
CA SER A 111 8.19 18.71 13.98
C SER A 111 7.50 17.81 15.02
N TYR A 112 7.00 16.67 14.55
CA TYR A 112 6.37 15.64 15.36
C TYR A 112 7.00 14.28 15.08
N PHE A 113 6.90 13.37 16.03
CA PHE A 113 7.32 11.98 15.85
C PHE A 113 6.49 11.03 16.71
N SER A 114 6.59 9.75 16.42
CA SER A 114 6.14 8.68 17.31
C SER A 114 6.96 7.42 17.03
N ASP A 115 7.91 7.11 17.91
CA ASP A 115 8.75 5.92 17.78
C ASP A 115 8.08 4.65 18.33
N ARG A 116 6.85 4.80 18.85
CA ARG A 116 6.10 3.74 19.54
C ARG A 116 5.65 2.61 18.62
N PHE A 117 5.47 2.91 17.34
CA PHE A 117 4.91 1.98 16.35
C PHE A 117 5.73 2.04 15.07
N SER A 118 5.85 0.88 14.43
CA SER A 118 6.56 0.69 13.17
C SER A 118 6.04 -0.56 12.46
N GLY A 119 6.45 -0.74 11.22
CA GLY A 119 6.16 -1.90 10.40
C GLY A 119 5.07 -1.65 9.36
N HIS A 120 5.01 -2.55 8.40
CA HIS A 120 4.08 -2.44 7.27
C HIS A 120 2.65 -2.82 7.65
N SER A 121 1.65 -2.43 6.86
CA SER A 121 0.31 -3.01 6.97
C SER A 121 -0.35 -3.16 5.61
N LEU A 122 -1.16 -4.20 5.47
CA LEU A 122 -1.88 -4.51 4.24
C LEU A 122 -3.37 -4.40 4.49
N PHE A 123 -4.05 -3.55 3.74
CA PHE A 123 -5.48 -3.35 3.86
C PHE A 123 -6.24 -3.91 2.66
N VAL A 124 -7.37 -4.54 2.97
CA VAL A 124 -8.36 -5.04 2.01
C VAL A 124 -9.76 -4.64 2.45
N SER A 125 -10.69 -4.59 1.50
CA SER A 125 -12.10 -4.25 1.78
C SER A 125 -13.04 -5.40 1.48
N HIS A 126 -13.93 -5.72 2.42
CA HIS A 126 -15.08 -6.61 2.20
C HIS A 126 -16.09 -6.03 1.19
N GLN A 127 -16.09 -4.72 0.98
CA GLN A 127 -16.93 -4.06 -0.02
C GLN A 127 -16.40 -4.21 -1.45
N ASN A 128 -15.15 -4.66 -1.62
CA ASN A 128 -14.60 -4.92 -2.94
C ASN A 128 -15.21 -6.22 -3.52
N PRO A 129 -15.73 -6.22 -4.77
CA PRO A 129 -16.36 -7.40 -5.38
C PRO A 129 -15.40 -8.59 -5.58
N HIS A 130 -14.09 -8.35 -5.52
CA HIS A 130 -13.02 -9.33 -5.58
C HIS A 130 -12.31 -9.50 -4.22
N PHE A 131 -13.01 -9.34 -3.10
CA PHE A 131 -12.43 -9.43 -1.76
C PHE A 131 -11.58 -10.70 -1.54
N ALA A 132 -12.08 -11.89 -1.87
CA ALA A 132 -11.33 -13.13 -1.67
C ALA A 132 -9.99 -13.15 -2.44
N THR A 133 -9.98 -12.56 -3.64
CA THR A 133 -8.75 -12.42 -4.42
C THR A 133 -7.81 -11.39 -3.80
N SER A 134 -8.36 -10.26 -3.34
CA SER A 134 -7.59 -9.19 -2.68
C SER A 134 -6.93 -9.70 -1.40
N LEU A 135 -7.65 -10.48 -0.60
CA LEU A 135 -7.13 -11.11 0.62
C LEU A 135 -6.04 -12.13 0.30
N LEU A 136 -6.20 -12.93 -0.76
CA LEU A 136 -5.15 -13.86 -1.19
C LEU A 136 -3.88 -13.11 -1.58
N LEU A 137 -3.99 -12.08 -2.42
CA LEU A 137 -2.86 -11.26 -2.83
C LEU A 137 -2.18 -10.59 -1.62
N ALA A 138 -2.96 -9.99 -0.71
CA ALA A 138 -2.43 -9.37 0.50
C ALA A 138 -1.67 -10.38 1.36
N ARG A 139 -2.19 -11.60 1.56
CA ARG A 139 -1.46 -12.65 2.28
C ARG A 139 -0.14 -13.01 1.61
N MET A 140 -0.10 -13.08 0.28
CA MET A 140 1.12 -13.39 -0.46
C MET A 140 2.16 -12.28 -0.32
N ILE A 141 1.74 -11.01 -0.42
CA ILE A 141 2.63 -9.86 -0.18
C ILE A 141 3.15 -9.89 1.26
N GLY A 142 2.27 -10.05 2.25
CA GLY A 142 2.67 -10.08 3.66
C GLY A 142 3.60 -11.25 4.01
N ARG A 143 3.43 -12.42 3.38
CA ARG A 143 4.36 -13.54 3.49
C ARG A 143 5.75 -13.18 2.94
N GLN A 144 5.80 -12.63 1.73
CA GLN A 144 7.07 -12.23 1.10
C GLN A 144 7.79 -11.15 1.92
N LEU A 145 7.08 -10.14 2.44
CA LEU A 145 7.66 -9.13 3.32
C LEU A 145 8.24 -9.75 4.61
N LYS A 146 7.50 -10.67 5.24
CA LYS A 146 7.94 -11.39 6.43
C LYS A 146 9.17 -12.26 6.18
N GLU A 147 9.27 -12.91 5.03
CA GLU A 147 10.45 -13.69 4.63
C GLU A 147 11.71 -12.82 4.47
N GLN A 148 11.53 -11.54 4.14
CA GLN A 148 12.61 -10.54 4.15
C GLN A 148 12.85 -9.89 5.52
N GLY A 149 12.28 -10.45 6.59
CA GLY A 149 12.47 -9.97 7.96
C GLY A 149 11.64 -8.74 8.34
N LEU A 150 10.73 -8.29 7.48
CA LEU A 150 9.82 -7.19 7.82
C LEU A 150 8.69 -7.65 8.73
N HIS A 151 8.39 -6.86 9.75
CA HIS A 151 7.22 -7.09 10.61
C HIS A 151 6.08 -6.15 10.22
N TYR A 152 4.85 -6.60 10.50
CA TYR A 152 3.68 -5.77 10.32
C TYR A 152 3.37 -4.92 11.57
N ALA A 153 2.80 -3.75 11.34
CA ALA A 153 2.25 -2.83 12.31
C ALA A 153 1.12 -3.48 13.13
N ARG A 154 1.37 -3.82 14.40
CA ARG A 154 0.39 -4.48 15.30
C ARG A 154 -0.61 -3.52 15.93
N GLN A 155 -0.30 -2.22 15.90
CA GLN A 155 -0.98 -1.19 16.66
C GLN A 155 -2.46 -1.02 16.31
N TYR A 156 -2.84 -1.37 15.07
CA TYR A 156 -4.22 -1.32 14.60
C TYR A 156 -5.20 -2.22 15.35
N THR A 157 -4.72 -3.17 16.15
CA THR A 157 -5.59 -3.98 17.03
C THR A 157 -5.72 -3.42 18.44
N LEU A 158 -4.85 -2.48 18.82
CA LEU A 158 -4.71 -2.03 20.20
C LEU A 158 -5.77 -0.98 20.57
N PRO A 159 -6.28 -0.97 21.82
CA PRO A 159 -7.26 0.03 22.29
C PRO A 159 -6.82 1.49 22.08
N VAL A 160 -5.50 1.75 22.14
CA VAL A 160 -4.92 3.08 21.95
C VAL A 160 -5.29 3.71 20.60
N MET A 161 -5.53 2.89 19.55
CA MET A 161 -5.95 3.37 18.23
C MET A 161 -7.41 3.86 18.19
N GLY A 162 -8.24 3.56 19.19
CA GLY A 162 -9.61 4.06 19.26
C GLY A 162 -10.42 3.75 18.00
N ARG A 163 -10.87 4.80 17.29
CA ARG A 163 -11.63 4.69 16.02
C ARG A 163 -10.79 4.22 14.83
N TYR A 164 -9.47 4.29 14.92
CA TYR A 164 -8.52 3.84 13.90
C TYR A 164 -8.16 2.36 14.06
N ARG A 165 -8.86 1.62 14.95
CA ARG A 165 -8.67 0.18 15.04
C ARG A 165 -9.23 -0.51 13.80
N HIS A 166 -8.51 -1.52 13.36
CA HIS A 166 -8.91 -2.37 12.24
C HIS A 166 -8.96 -3.84 12.66
N GLN A 167 -9.91 -4.57 12.08
CA GLN A 167 -10.00 -6.01 12.28
C GLN A 167 -8.81 -6.67 11.56
N LEU A 168 -7.99 -7.41 12.32
CA LEU A 168 -6.93 -8.25 11.77
C LEU A 168 -7.57 -9.51 11.15
N LEU A 169 -7.45 -9.64 9.83
CA LEU A 169 -7.94 -10.77 9.05
C LEU A 169 -6.92 -11.90 8.95
N ASP A 170 -5.64 -11.56 9.00
CA ASP A 170 -4.54 -12.52 8.99
C ASP A 170 -3.41 -12.07 9.91
N LYS A 171 -3.23 -12.80 11.01
CA LYS A 171 -2.23 -12.49 12.04
C LYS A 171 -0.81 -12.91 11.66
N ASP A 172 -0.67 -13.80 10.69
CA ASP A 172 0.65 -14.32 10.32
C ASP A 172 1.33 -13.40 9.31
N PHE A 173 0.52 -12.67 8.52
CA PHE A 173 0.96 -11.82 7.41
C PHE A 173 0.49 -10.35 7.50
N GLY A 174 -0.15 -9.94 8.59
CA GLY A 174 -0.48 -8.53 8.84
C GLY A 174 -1.53 -7.94 7.91
N VAL A 175 -2.59 -8.70 7.61
CA VAL A 175 -3.67 -8.24 6.72
C VAL A 175 -4.86 -7.74 7.55
N TYR A 176 -5.29 -6.51 7.28
CA TYR A 176 -6.34 -5.79 7.98
C TYR A 176 -7.54 -5.52 7.08
N ARG A 177 -8.73 -5.48 7.69
CA ARG A 177 -9.95 -5.02 7.03
C ARG A 177 -10.10 -3.51 7.17
N TYR A 178 -10.31 -2.83 6.04
CA TYR A 178 -10.74 -1.44 6.04
C TYR A 178 -11.68 -1.12 4.88
N ASP A 179 -12.98 -0.99 5.20
CA ASP A 179 -14.04 -0.74 4.21
C ASP A 179 -14.26 0.73 3.86
N GLY A 180 -13.65 1.65 4.62
CA GLY A 180 -13.76 3.10 4.38
C GLY A 180 -12.86 3.61 3.26
N LEU A 181 -11.90 2.80 2.79
CA LEU A 181 -10.99 3.18 1.72
C LEU A 181 -11.70 3.11 0.36
N VAL A 182 -11.95 4.29 -0.22
CA VAL A 182 -12.64 4.43 -1.52
C VAL A 182 -11.89 3.67 -2.63
N VAL A 183 -10.56 3.77 -2.64
CA VAL A 183 -9.71 3.10 -3.64
C VAL A 183 -9.78 1.57 -3.57
N LEU A 184 -10.04 1.00 -2.39
CA LEU A 184 -10.23 -0.45 -2.24
C LEU A 184 -11.67 -0.86 -2.52
N SER A 185 -12.64 -0.18 -1.91
CA SER A 185 -14.06 -0.56 -1.97
C SER A 185 -14.70 -0.33 -3.34
N ARG A 186 -14.21 0.61 -4.15
CA ARG A 186 -14.83 0.99 -5.45
C ARG A 186 -14.08 0.48 -6.68
N THR A 187 -12.90 -0.10 -6.50
CA THR A 187 -12.15 -0.73 -7.59
C THR A 187 -12.79 -2.07 -7.97
N ARG A 188 -12.95 -2.31 -9.27
CA ARG A 188 -13.64 -3.49 -9.86
C ARG A 188 -12.66 -4.60 -10.24
N SER A 189 -11.56 -4.67 -9.51
CA SER A 189 -10.53 -5.70 -9.60
C SER A 189 -10.00 -6.00 -8.20
N ALA A 190 -9.09 -6.97 -8.07
CA ALA A 190 -8.45 -7.24 -6.79
C ALA A 190 -7.67 -5.99 -6.35
N ALA A 191 -7.93 -5.51 -5.13
CA ALA A 191 -7.37 -4.25 -4.64
C ALA A 191 -6.77 -4.41 -3.25
N VAL A 192 -5.50 -4.04 -3.12
CA VAL A 192 -4.75 -4.04 -1.85
C VAL A 192 -4.15 -2.66 -1.65
N LEU A 193 -4.16 -2.17 -0.41
CA LEU A 193 -3.37 -1.01 -0.01
C LEU A 193 -2.23 -1.49 0.88
N LEU A 194 -1.01 -1.10 0.54
CA LEU A 194 0.20 -1.33 1.32
C LEU A 194 0.61 -0.02 1.98
N GLU A 195 0.53 0.03 3.30
CA GLU A 195 1.32 0.96 4.10
C GLU A 195 2.70 0.32 4.29
N ALA A 196 3.73 0.90 3.68
CA ALA A 196 5.05 0.29 3.59
C ALA A 196 5.84 0.30 4.92
N GLY A 197 5.53 1.25 5.79
CA GLY A 197 6.15 1.50 7.09
C GLY A 197 5.68 2.84 7.64
N SER A 198 6.05 3.19 8.88
CA SER A 198 5.62 4.43 9.54
C SER A 198 6.64 5.54 9.37
N ILE A 199 6.32 6.56 8.58
CA ILE A 199 7.23 7.70 8.33
C ILE A 199 7.31 8.69 9.50
N ILE A 200 6.41 8.57 10.48
CA ILE A 200 6.45 9.37 11.71
C ILE A 200 7.34 8.76 12.79
N ASN A 201 7.78 7.51 12.60
CA ASN A 201 8.81 6.88 13.41
C ASN A 201 10.19 7.31 12.88
N ARG A 202 11.03 7.88 13.75
CA ARG A 202 12.27 8.54 13.31
C ARG A 202 13.29 7.60 12.69
N ASP A 203 13.35 6.36 13.16
CA ASP A 203 14.28 5.36 12.67
C ASP A 203 13.73 4.69 11.41
N GLU A 204 12.44 4.30 11.43
CA GLU A 204 11.82 3.67 10.25
C GLU A 204 11.71 4.64 9.07
N GLU A 205 11.52 5.94 9.29
CA GLU A 205 11.61 6.96 8.23
C GLU A 205 12.94 6.88 7.46
N MET A 206 14.05 6.73 8.18
CA MET A 206 15.38 6.62 7.56
C MET A 206 15.52 5.33 6.78
N GLU A 207 14.98 4.24 7.31
CA GLU A 207 14.92 2.96 6.61
C GLU A 207 14.09 3.07 5.33
N MET A 208 12.90 3.68 5.37
CA MET A 208 12.02 3.85 4.20
C MET A 208 12.66 4.72 3.10
N ASN A 209 13.57 5.61 3.47
CA ASN A 209 14.36 6.39 2.52
C ASN A 209 15.54 5.63 1.91
N SER A 210 15.96 4.51 2.51
CA SER A 210 17.08 3.71 1.99
C SER A 210 16.70 2.94 0.72
N SER A 211 17.65 2.82 -0.21
CA SER A 211 17.48 1.97 -1.39
C SER A 211 17.30 0.50 -1.03
N GLU A 212 17.99 0.03 0.00
CA GLU A 212 17.90 -1.35 0.49
C GLU A 212 16.47 -1.70 0.89
N ARG A 213 15.83 -0.90 1.75
CA ARG A 213 14.44 -1.15 2.17
C ARG A 213 13.47 -1.07 1.00
N GLN A 214 13.65 -0.09 0.11
CA GLN A 214 12.79 0.07 -1.07
C GLN A 214 12.89 -1.14 -2.01
N GLU A 215 14.10 -1.64 -2.26
CA GLU A 215 14.33 -2.84 -3.08
C GLU A 215 13.78 -4.11 -2.42
N ILE A 216 13.92 -4.26 -1.10
CA ILE A 216 13.33 -5.36 -0.33
C ILE A 216 11.81 -5.38 -0.54
N ILE A 217 11.13 -4.24 -0.34
CA ILE A 217 9.68 -4.16 -0.46
C ILE A 217 9.25 -4.36 -1.92
N ALA A 218 9.93 -3.73 -2.88
CA ALA A 218 9.61 -3.87 -4.30
C ALA A 218 9.79 -5.30 -4.80
N GLY A 219 10.87 -5.98 -4.38
CA GLY A 219 11.11 -7.39 -4.67
C GLY A 219 10.06 -8.30 -4.04
N ALA A 220 9.69 -8.08 -2.77
CA ALA A 220 8.66 -8.85 -2.10
C ALA A 220 7.28 -8.73 -2.78
N VAL A 221 6.91 -7.51 -3.21
CA VAL A 221 5.68 -7.27 -3.97
C VAL A 221 5.74 -7.98 -5.33
N ALA A 222 6.85 -7.85 -6.06
CA ALA A 222 6.99 -8.45 -7.38
C ALA A 222 6.93 -9.99 -7.33
N ALA A 223 7.65 -10.61 -6.38
CA ALA A 223 7.59 -12.04 -6.11
C ALA A 223 6.16 -12.53 -5.76
N ALA A 224 5.46 -11.80 -4.88
CA ALA A 224 4.08 -12.13 -4.52
C ALA A 224 3.13 -12.06 -5.72
N VAL A 225 3.30 -11.06 -6.59
CA VAL A 225 2.50 -10.90 -7.81
C VAL A 225 2.82 -11.98 -8.85
N GLY A 226 4.10 -12.37 -8.98
CA GLY A 226 4.54 -13.51 -9.78
C GLY A 226 3.82 -14.79 -9.38
N GLU A 227 3.91 -15.19 -8.11
CA GLU A 227 3.21 -16.38 -7.60
C GLU A 227 1.68 -16.26 -7.71
N PHE A 228 1.13 -15.06 -7.51
CA PHE A 228 -0.30 -14.83 -7.63
C PHE A 228 -0.79 -15.05 -9.07
N CYS A 229 0.02 -14.63 -10.05
CA CYS A 229 -0.22 -14.87 -11.47
C CYS A 229 -0.16 -16.37 -11.80
N GLU A 230 0.85 -17.09 -11.33
CA GLU A 230 1.00 -18.54 -11.57
C GLU A 230 -0.18 -19.39 -11.08
N ARG A 231 -0.85 -18.94 -10.01
CA ARG A 231 -2.00 -19.62 -9.40
C ARG A 231 -3.34 -19.35 -10.12
N ARG A 232 -3.35 -18.53 -11.17
CA ARG A 232 -4.56 -18.10 -11.90
C ARG A 232 -4.68 -18.70 -13.30
#